data_AF-A0A964U069-F1
#
_entry.id   AF-A0A964U069-F1
#
_cell.length_a   1.000
_cell.length_b   1.000
_cell.length_c   1.000
_cell.angle_alpha   90.00
_cell.angle_beta   90.00
_cell.angle_gamma   90.00
#
_symmetry.space_group_name_H-M   'P 1'
#
loop_
_entity.id
_entity.type
_entity.pdbx_description
1 polymer ?
#
loop_
_entity_poly.entity_id
_entity_poly.type
_entity_poly.pdbx_seq_one_letter_code
_entity_poly.pdbx_strand_id
1 'polypeptide(L)'
;MSKGLFANWRFRTAYPSFEPGQELEVYLTGFDEASGKGEARIGDTILEVEGVGGGQVDSLVVIRVESFDKPSHRGAARAAD
;
A
#
# COMPACT_ATOMS: atom_id res chain seq x y z
N MET A 1 37.43 3.85 7.24
CA MET A 1 36.13 4.55 7.21
C MET A 1 35.05 3.53 6.87
N SER A 2 34.25 3.12 7.85
CA SER A 2 33.17 2.15 7.72
C SER A 2 32.01 2.77 6.93
N LYS A 3 31.95 2.50 5.63
CA LYS A 3 30.84 2.90 4.77
C LYS A 3 29.64 1.99 5.06
N GLY A 4 28.73 2.45 5.92
CA GLY A 4 27.29 2.20 5.75
C GLY A 4 26.63 1.04 6.50
N LEU A 5 27.05 0.66 7.71
CA LEU A 5 26.28 -0.32 8.52
C LEU A 5 24.82 0.11 8.81
N PHE A 6 24.55 1.42 8.72
CA PHE A 6 23.22 2.01 8.93
C PHE A 6 22.55 2.53 7.65
N ALA A 7 23.17 2.37 6.48
CA ALA A 7 22.63 2.93 5.23
C ALA A 7 21.27 2.33 4.84
N ASN A 8 20.95 1.13 5.35
CA ASN A 8 19.70 0.42 5.12
C ASN A 8 18.85 0.26 6.39
N TRP A 9 19.19 0.95 7.48
CA TRP A 9 18.37 0.92 8.70
C TRP A 9 17.23 1.93 8.57
N ARG A 10 16.08 1.48 8.06
CA ARG A 10 14.82 2.21 8.21
C ARG A 10 14.09 1.65 9.43
N PHE A 11 13.62 2.54 10.31
CA PHE A 11 12.74 2.14 11.41
C PHE A 11 11.49 1.51 10.78
N ARG A 12 11.34 0.20 10.90
CA ARG A 12 10.12 -0.50 10.48
C ARG A 12 9.05 -0.16 11.51
N THR A 13 8.11 0.68 11.12
CA THR A 13 6.87 0.88 11.87
C THR A 13 5.88 -0.21 11.48
N ALA A 14 5.05 -0.64 12.44
CA ALA A 14 3.89 -1.49 12.14
C ALA A 14 2.85 -0.73 11.30
N TYR A 15 2.80 0.60 11.43
CA TYR A 15 1.83 1.47 10.77
C TYR A 15 2.54 2.52 9.88
N PRO A 16 3.00 2.15 8.69
CA PRO A 16 3.55 3.13 7.74
C PRO A 16 2.45 4.09 7.28
N SER A 17 2.81 5.37 7.13
CA SER A 17 1.93 6.39 6.55
C SER A 17 2.39 6.77 5.16
N PHE A 18 1.43 7.14 4.30
CA PHE A 18 1.69 7.50 2.91
C PHE A 18 1.15 8.90 2.60
N GLU A 19 1.75 9.54 1.61
CA GLU A 19 1.32 10.86 1.13
C GLU A 19 0.56 10.71 -0.20
N PRO A 20 -0.47 11.54 -0.46
CA PRO A 20 -1.14 11.56 -1.76
C PRO A 20 -0.17 11.76 -2.93
N GLY A 21 -0.39 11.04 -4.02
CA GLY A 21 0.46 11.02 -5.21
C GLY A 21 1.65 10.06 -5.12
N GLN A 22 1.89 9.43 -3.97
CA GLN A 22 2.94 8.43 -3.84
C GLN A 22 2.59 7.15 -4.59
N GLU A 23 3.53 6.63 -5.39
CA GLU A 23 3.41 5.33 -6.04
C GLU A 23 4.08 4.24 -5.19
N LEU A 24 3.43 3.09 -5.10
CA LEU A 24 3.82 1.95 -4.29
C LEU A 24 3.63 0.66 -5.09
N GLU A 25 4.56 -0.27 -4.93
CA GLU A 25 4.42 -1.64 -5.42
C GLU A 25 4.02 -2.53 -4.24
N VAL A 26 2.83 -3.12 -4.30
CA VAL A 26 2.18 -3.81 -3.16
C VAL A 26 1.52 -5.11 -3.61
N TYR A 27 1.38 -6.06 -2.69
CA TYR A 27 0.53 -7.22 -2.92
C TYR A 27 -0.91 -6.89 -2.53
N LEU A 28 -1.87 -7.27 -3.39
CA LEU A 28 -3.27 -7.30 -2.99
C LEU A 28 -3.49 -8.51 -2.07
N THR A 29 -3.98 -8.24 -0.87
CA THR A 29 -4.29 -9.27 0.13
C THR A 29 -5.76 -9.67 0.11
N GLY A 30 -6.59 -8.93 -0.63
CA GLY A 30 -8.02 -9.23 -0.75
C GLY A 30 -8.70 -8.42 -1.84
N PHE A 31 -9.92 -8.80 -2.14
CA PHE A 31 -10.81 -8.11 -3.06
C PHE A 31 -12.25 -8.25 -2.55
N ASP A 32 -12.97 -7.14 -2.51
CA ASP A 32 -14.39 -7.10 -2.16
C ASP A 32 -15.22 -7.02 -3.45
N GLU A 33 -15.93 -8.11 -3.76
CA GLU A 33 -16.79 -8.19 -4.95
C GLU A 33 -17.99 -7.23 -4.90
N ALA A 34 -18.46 -6.85 -3.71
CA ALA A 34 -19.61 -5.96 -3.57
C ALA A 34 -19.25 -4.50 -3.87
N SER A 35 -18.07 -4.05 -3.45
CA SER A 35 -17.58 -2.69 -3.71
C SER A 35 -16.71 -2.58 -4.97
N GLY A 36 -16.18 -3.71 -5.47
CA GLY A 36 -15.26 -3.74 -6.61
C GLY A 36 -13.86 -3.21 -6.27
N LYS A 37 -13.47 -3.23 -4.99
CA LYS A 37 -12.19 -2.69 -4.50
C LYS A 37 -11.25 -3.79 -4.01
N GLY A 38 -9.97 -3.64 -4.30
CA GLY A 38 -8.90 -4.42 -3.71
C GLY A 38 -8.51 -3.92 -2.33
N GLU A 39 -7.88 -4.78 -1.53
CA GLU A 39 -7.26 -4.44 -0.27
C GLU A 39 -5.76 -4.74 -0.35
N ALA A 40 -4.91 -3.77 -0.01
CA ALA A 40 -3.47 -3.96 0.16
C ALA A 40 -3.06 -3.66 1.60
N ARG A 41 -2.32 -4.57 2.23
CA ARG A 41 -1.83 -4.41 3.61
C ARG A 41 -0.31 -4.23 3.63
N ILE A 42 0.13 -3.16 4.28
CA ILE A 42 1.56 -2.84 4.44
C ILE A 42 1.84 -2.68 5.93
N GLY A 43 2.37 -3.73 6.55
CA GLY A 43 2.27 -3.88 8.00
C GLY A 43 0.79 -3.97 8.39
N ASP A 44 0.37 -3.11 9.30
CA ASP A 44 -1.02 -3.01 9.76
C ASP A 44 -1.80 -1.88 9.04
N THR A 45 -1.13 -1.11 8.17
CA THR A 45 -1.78 -0.09 7.34
C THR A 45 -2.55 -0.74 6.20
N ILE A 46 -3.79 -0.28 5.96
CA ILE A 46 -4.69 -0.80 4.93
C ILE A 46 -4.92 0.25 3.85
N LEU A 47 -4.73 -0.11 2.58
CA LEU A 47 -5.08 0.70 1.43
C LEU A 47 -6.20 0.02 0.64
N GLU A 48 -7.32 0.71 0.45
CA GLU A 48 -8.35 0.31 -0.51
C GLU A 48 -7.92 0.72 -1.92
N VAL A 49 -7.94 -0.22 -2.85
CA VAL A 49 -7.41 -0.05 -4.20
C VAL A 49 -8.53 -0.13 -5.23
N GLU A 50 -8.76 0.94 -5.97
CA GLU A 50 -9.64 0.95 -7.14
C GLU A 50 -8.89 0.56 -8.42
N GLY A 51 -9.63 0.08 -9.44
CA GLY A 51 -9.05 -0.25 -10.75
C GLY A 51 -8.32 -1.60 -10.80
N VAL A 52 -8.51 -2.44 -9.78
CA VAL A 52 -8.00 -3.83 -9.74
C VAL A 52 -9.15 -4.82 -9.81
N GLY A 53 -8.87 -6.07 -10.20
CA GLY A 53 -9.83 -7.17 -10.20
C GLY A 53 -9.48 -8.27 -9.21
N GLY A 54 -10.48 -9.08 -8.82
CA GLY A 54 -10.30 -10.19 -7.88
C GLY A 54 -9.26 -11.24 -8.31
N GLY A 55 -9.01 -11.40 -9.61
CA GLY A 55 -7.94 -12.27 -10.11
C GLY A 55 -6.52 -11.78 -9.82
N GLN A 56 -6.35 -10.56 -9.27
CA GLN A 56 -5.07 -9.98 -8.91
C GLN A 56 -4.76 -10.09 -7.41
N VAL A 57 -5.62 -10.75 -6.61
CA VAL A 57 -5.26 -11.13 -5.23
C VAL A 57 -3.99 -11.99 -5.25
N ASP A 58 -3.14 -11.80 -4.26
CA ASP A 58 -1.79 -12.39 -4.15
C ASP A 58 -0.83 -12.01 -5.29
N SER A 59 -1.20 -11.02 -6.10
CA SER A 59 -0.33 -10.46 -7.15
C SER A 59 0.25 -9.12 -6.74
N LEU A 60 1.45 -8.84 -7.25
CA LEU A 60 2.12 -7.57 -7.10
C LEU A 60 1.52 -6.56 -8.08
N VAL A 61 1.06 -5.42 -7.57
CA VAL A 61 0.44 -4.34 -8.34
C VAL A 61 1.08 -3.01 -7.98
N VAL A 62 1.18 -2.13 -8.98
CA VAL A 62 1.58 -0.74 -8.76
C VAL A 62 0.33 0.09 -8.49
N ILE A 63 0.34 0.82 -7.39
CA ILE A 63 -0.78 1.68 -6.98
C ILE A 63 -0.28 3.09 -6.74
N ARG A 64 -1.18 4.06 -6.89
CA ARG A 64 -0.97 5.46 -6.53
C ARG A 64 -1.91 5.83 -5.40
N VAL A 65 -1.35 6.31 -4.30
CA VAL A 65 -2.12 6.76 -3.13
C VAL A 65 -2.88 8.04 -3.49
N GLU A 66 -4.18 8.05 -3.27
CA GLU A 66 -5.04 9.21 -3.46
C GLU A 66 -5.28 9.95 -2.15
N SER A 67 -5.46 9.21 -1.05
CA SER A 67 -5.65 9.79 0.29
C SER A 67 -5.18 8.85 1.39
N PHE A 68 -4.82 9.41 2.54
CA PHE A 68 -4.39 8.65 3.70
C PHE A 68 -4.83 9.31 5.01
N ASP A 69 -5.49 8.54 5.86
CA ASP A 69 -5.89 8.93 7.21
C ASP A 69 -4.92 8.33 8.25
N LYS A 70 -4.03 9.18 8.76
CA LYS A 70 -2.98 8.77 9.71
C LYS A 70 -3.52 8.19 11.02
N PRO A 71 -4.57 8.75 11.66
CA PRO A 71 -5.15 8.18 12.88
C PRO A 71 -5.73 6.78 12.73
N SER A 72 -6.36 6.44 11.60
CA SER A 72 -6.93 5.10 11.38
C SER A 72 -6.01 4.14 10.63
N HIS A 73 -4.85 4.62 10.16
CA HIS A 73 -3.91 3.85 9.32
C HIS A 73 -4.57 3.27 8.07
N ARG A 74 -5.49 4.04 7.47
CA ARG A 74 -6.23 3.67 6.27
C ARG A 74 -6.02 4.67 5.16
N GLY A 75 -6.07 4.21 3.92
CA GLY A 75 -6.00 5.10 2.76
C GLY A 75 -6.77 4.54 1.56
N ALA A 76 -6.92 5.40 0.56
CA ALA A 76 -7.44 5.05 -0.75
C ALA A 76 -6.33 5.20 -1.79
N ALA A 77 -6.33 4.29 -2.75
CA ALA A 77 -5.40 4.27 -3.86
C ALA A 77 -6.10 3.78 -5.12
N ARG A 78 -5.45 4.01 -6.26
CA ARG A 78 -5.88 3.45 -7.56
C ARG A 78 -4.72 2.72 -8.20
N ALA A 79 -5.01 1.67 -8.97
CA ALA A 79 -4.03 1.04 -9.84
C ALA A 79 -3.34 2.11 -10.70
N ALA A 80 -2.02 2.07 -10.76
CA ALA A 80 -1.28 2.86 -11.74
C ALA A 80 -1.52 2.25 -13.13
N ASP A 81 -1.61 3.12 -14.14
CA ASP A 81 -1.76 2.74 -15.56
C ASP A 81 -0.57 1.92 -16.08
#